data_AF-A0A562LEI3-F1
#
_entry.id   AF-A0A562LEI3-F1
#
_cell.length_a   1.000
_cell.length_b   1.000
_cell.length_c   1.000
_cell.angle_alpha   90.00
_cell.angle_beta   90.00
_cell.angle_gamma   90.00
#
_symmetry.space_group_name_H-M   'P 1'
#
loop_
_entity.id
_entity.type
_entity.pdbx_description
1 polymer ?
#
loop_
_entity_poly.entity_id
_entity_poly.type
_entity_poly.pdbx_seq_one_letter_code
_entity_poly.pdbx_strand_id
1 'polypeptide(L)' 'MPKLYDKATNRLLGHISQDDVDLLIAQFEEESSRDRDYYVNNDTFLMLTDAGASSTLLDAIKSALDLHGEADIRWEAD' A
#
# COMPACT_ATOMS: atom_id res chain seq x y z
N MET A 1 -10.13 -8.40 7.62
CA MET A 1 -8.95 -7.54 7.77
C MET A 1 -8.10 -7.69 6.54
N PRO A 2 -8.23 -6.76 5.58
CA PRO A 2 -7.48 -6.80 4.33
C PRO A 2 -5.99 -7.05 4.57
N LYS A 3 -5.37 -7.81 3.67
CA LYS A 3 -3.95 -8.18 3.73
C LYS A 3 -3.19 -7.37 2.70
N LEU A 4 -2.01 -6.89 3.07
CA LEU A 4 -1.09 -6.22 2.17
C LEU A 4 0.10 -7.12 1.86
N TYR A 5 0.46 -7.19 0.59
CA TYR A 5 1.56 -8.00 0.10
C TYR A 5 2.52 -7.16 -0.72
N ASP A 6 3.78 -7.53 -0.69
CA ASP A 6 4.73 -7.22 -1.75
C ASP A 6 4.35 -8.07 -2.96
N LYS A 7 3.98 -7.41 -4.05
CA LYS A 7 3.46 -8.07 -5.26
C LYS A 7 4.55 -8.89 -5.96
N ALA A 8 5.79 -8.42 -5.94
CA ALA A 8 6.90 -9.05 -6.65
C ALA A 8 7.31 -10.37 -5.99
N THR A 9 7.33 -10.40 -4.65
CA THR A 9 7.77 -11.57 -3.87
C THR A 9 6.63 -12.41 -3.31
N ASN A 10 5.39 -11.92 -3.39
CA ASN A 10 4.21 -12.49 -2.74
C ASN A 10 4.39 -12.63 -1.21
N ARG A 11 5.28 -11.83 -0.61
CA ARG A 11 5.51 -11.77 0.83
C ARG A 11 4.38 -10.98 1.50
N LEU A 12 3.75 -11.56 2.51
CA LEU A 12 2.80 -10.84 3.37
C LEU A 12 3.53 -9.75 4.14
N LEU A 13 3.11 -8.50 3.96
CA LEU A 13 3.64 -7.33 4.67
C LEU A 13 2.87 -7.07 5.96
N GLY A 14 1.60 -7.43 6.00
CA GLY A 14 0.77 -7.32 7.19
C GLY A 14 -0.72 -7.25 6.89
N HIS A 15 -1.49 -6.92 7.92
CA HIS A 15 -2.90 -6.62 7.82
C HIS A 15 -3.11 -5.11 7.93
N ILE A 16 -3.98 -4.56 7.10
CA ILE A 16 -4.35 -3.14 7.10
C ILE A 16 -5.84 -2.99 7.43
N SER A 17 -6.24 -1.79 7.82
CA SER A 17 -7.65 -1.48 8.08
C SER A 17 -8.42 -1.25 6.77
N GLN A 18 -9.76 -1.21 6.85
CA GLN A 18 -10.55 -0.78 5.69
C GLN A 18 -10.28 0.70 5.36
N ASP A 19 -10.09 1.55 6.38
CA ASP A 19 -9.75 2.97 6.18
C ASP A 19 -8.42 3.15 5.42
N ASP A 20 -7.44 2.27 5.66
CA ASP A 20 -6.19 2.26 4.89
C ASP A 20 -6.43 1.88 3.42
N VAL A 21 -7.30 0.91 3.15
CA VAL A 21 -7.68 0.53 1.78
C VAL A 21 -8.40 1.69 1.09
N ASP A 22 -9.37 2.31 1.76
CA ASP A 22 -10.13 3.43 1.22
C ASP A 22 -9.21 4.64 0.94
N LEU A 23 -8.20 4.86 1.80
CA LEU A 23 -7.16 5.88 1.59
C LEU A 23 -6.28 5.55 0.39
N LEU A 24 -5.85 4.29 0.21
CA LEU A 24 -5.11 3.88 -0.98
C LEU A 24 -5.93 4.13 -2.25
N ILE A 25 -7.18 3.69 -2.30
CA ILE A 25 -8.09 3.91 -3.43
C ILE A 25 -8.22 5.41 -3.73
N ALA A 26 -8.36 6.24 -2.69
CA ALA A 26 -8.51 7.69 -2.85
C ALA A 26 -7.22 8.37 -3.34
N GLN A 27 -6.05 8.00 -2.81
CA GLN A 27 -4.78 8.65 -3.12
C GLN A 27 -4.19 8.21 -4.47
N PHE A 28 -4.50 7.00 -4.92
CA PHE A 28 -4.06 6.49 -6.22
C PHE A 28 -5.06 6.75 -7.36
N GLU A 29 -6.17 7.44 -7.07
CA GLU A 29 -7.22 7.76 -8.04
C GLU A 29 -7.61 6.56 -8.92
N GLU A 30 -7.90 5.41 -8.29
CA GLU A 30 -8.22 4.18 -9.04
C GLU A 30 -9.30 4.40 -10.10
N GLU A 31 -8.93 4.15 -11.36
CA GLU A 31 -9.87 4.27 -12.48
C GLU A 31 -10.83 3.06 -12.56
N SER A 32 -10.49 1.96 -11.86
CA SER A 32 -11.25 0.71 -11.88
C SER A 32 -11.35 0.07 -10.50
N SER A 33 -12.55 -0.33 -10.10
CA SER A 33 -12.81 -1.05 -8.84
C SER A 33 -12.22 -2.47 -8.79
N ARG A 34 -11.48 -2.88 -9.83
CA ARG A 34 -10.75 -4.15 -9.89
C ARG A 34 -9.26 -3.98 -9.61
N ASP A 35 -8.78 -2.75 -9.62
CA ASP A 35 -7.40 -2.46 -9.29
C ASP A 35 -7.22 -2.73 -7.81
N ARG A 36 -6.15 -3.45 -7.49
CA ARG A 36 -5.82 -3.85 -6.12
C ARG A 36 -4.33 -3.79 -5.86
N ASP A 37 -3.57 -3.26 -6.81
CA ASP A 37 -2.15 -3.14 -6.71
C ASP A 37 -1.68 -1.76 -7.15
N TYR A 38 -0.62 -1.31 -6.51
CA TYR A 38 -0.08 0.03 -6.68
C TYR A 38 1.43 -0.06 -6.74
N TYR A 39 2.01 0.70 -7.66
CA TYR A 39 3.41 1.07 -7.57
C TYR A 39 3.56 2.14 -6.48
N VAL A 40 4.51 1.94 -5.58
CA VAL A 40 4.85 2.87 -4.48
C VAL A 40 6.33 3.23 -4.56
N ASN A 41 6.65 4.47 -4.22
CA ASN A 41 8.01 4.90 -3.98
C ASN A 41 8.11 5.81 -2.74
N ASN A 42 9.29 6.37 -2.48
CA ASN A 42 9.49 7.29 -1.36
C ASN A 42 8.55 8.52 -1.40
N ASP A 43 8.24 9.05 -2.59
CA ASP A 43 7.32 10.20 -2.70
C ASP A 43 5.89 9.78 -2.39
N THR A 44 5.47 8.61 -2.87
CA THR A 44 4.17 8.02 -2.49
C THR A 44 4.09 7.77 -0.98
N PHE A 45 5.16 7.30 -0.36
CA PHE A 45 5.21 7.08 1.09
C PHE A 45 4.97 8.39 1.86
N LEU A 46 5.60 9.48 1.43
CA LEU A 46 5.38 10.81 2.02
C LEU A 46 3.96 11.32 1.78
N MET A 47 3.44 11.18 0.56
CA MET A 47 2.06 11.54 0.21
C MET A 47 1.04 10.82 1.11
N LEU A 48 1.20 9.50 1.31
CA LEU A 48 0.33 8.70 2.17
C LEU A 48 0.47 9.10 3.65
N THR A 49 1.67 9.46 4.08
CA THR A 49 1.91 10.00 5.44
C THR A 49 1.12 11.29 5.65
N ASP A 50 1.20 12.22 4.69
CA ASP A 50 0.50 13.50 4.75
C ASP A 50 -1.02 13.34 4.64
N ALA A 51 -1.49 12.32 3.91
CA ALA A 51 -2.91 11.94 3.80
C ALA A 51 -3.47 11.28 5.06
N GLY A 52 -2.63 10.96 6.06
CA GLY A 52 -3.05 10.36 7.32
C GLY A 52 -3.12 8.83 7.31
N ALA A 53 -2.33 8.16 6.46
CA ALA A 53 -2.17 6.71 6.50
C ALA A 53 -1.78 6.23 7.90
N SER A 54 -2.29 5.07 8.30
CA SER A 54 -1.96 4.50 9.60
C SER A 54 -0.48 4.12 9.69
N SER A 55 0.06 4.07 10.90
CA SER A 55 1.43 3.57 11.12
C SER A 55 1.62 2.15 10.59
N THR A 56 0.57 1.32 10.65
CA THR A 56 0.60 -0.05 10.14
C THR A 56 0.79 -0.09 8.62
N LEU A 57 0.05 0.74 7.87
CA LEU A 57 0.22 0.85 6.42
C LEU A 57 1.61 1.40 6.07
N LEU A 58 2.06 2.45 6.76
CA LEU A 58 3.36 3.05 6.54
C LEU A 58 4.51 2.06 6.81
N ASP A 59 4.47 1.34 7.92
CA ASP A 59 5.48 0.32 8.23
C ASP A 59 5.52 -0.80 7.18
N ALA A 60 4.35 -1.22 6.70
CA ALA A 60 4.24 -2.22 5.64
C ALA A 60 4.85 -1.74 4.32
N ILE A 61 4.51 -0.53 3.85
CA ILE A 61 5.08 0.08 2.64
C ILE A 61 6.59 0.23 2.78
N LYS A 62 7.06 0.79 3.91
CA LYS A 62 8.48 0.99 4.17
C LYS A 62 9.27 -0.31 4.15
N SER A 63 8.67 -1.42 4.59
CA SER A 63 9.30 -2.73 4.55
C SER A 63 9.34 -3.36 3.14
N ALA A 64 8.49 -2.89 2.23
CA ALA A 64 8.41 -3.35 0.84
C ALA A 64 9.41 -2.64 -0.07
N LEU A 65 9.71 -1.35 0.20
CA LEU A 65 10.64 -0.57 -0.60
C LEU A 65 12.02 -1.23 -0.69
N ASP A 66 12.54 -1.33 -1.92
CA ASP A 66 13.84 -1.92 -2.20
C ASP A 66 15.00 -0.91 -2.04
N LEU A 67 16.19 -1.25 -2.56
CA LEU A 67 17.37 -0.38 -2.52
C LEU A 67 17.21 0.92 -3.33
N HIS A 68 16.27 0.97 -4.26
CA HIS A 68 15.91 2.15 -5.05
C HIS A 68 14.78 2.94 -4.39
N GLY A 69 14.17 2.42 -3.32
CA GLY A 69 13.06 3.06 -2.64
C GLY A 69 11.75 2.92 -3.41
N GLU A 70 11.60 1.80 -4.13
CA GLU A 70 10.43 1.50 -4.96
C GLU A 70 9.89 0.10 -4.62
N ALA A 71 8.60 -0.12 -4.82
CA ALA A 71 7.97 -1.44 -4.73
C ALA A 71 6.62 -1.47 -5.46
N ASP A 72 6.15 -2.69 -5.77
CA ASP A 72 4.75 -2.93 -6.10
C ASP A 72 4.07 -3.60 -4.90
N ILE A 73 2.96 -3.04 -4.44
CA ILE A 73 2.14 -3.62 -3.36
C ILE A 73 0.79 -4.10 -3.92
N ARG A 74 0.22 -5.13 -3.31
CA ARG A 74 -1.15 -5.61 -3.61
C ARG A 74 -1.92 -5.80 -2.32
N TRP A 75 -3.19 -5.39 -2.29
CA TRP A 75 -4.09 -5.73 -1.19
C TRP A 75 -5.10 -6.80 -1.59
N GLU A 76 -5.49 -7.62 -0.62
CA GLU A 76 -6.55 -8.62 -0.75
C GLU A 76 -7.60 -8.37 0.33
N ALA A 77 -8.88 -8.37 -0.05
CA ALA A 77 -9.97 -8.41 0.92
C ALA A 77 -9.95 -9.75 1.68
N ASP A 78 -10.66 -9.80 2.82
CA ASP A 78 -10.93 -11.08 3.51
C ASP A 78 -11.73 -12.07 2.64
#